data_AF-A0A133VK34-F1
#
_entry.id   AF-A0A133VK34-F1
#
_cell.length_a   1.000
_cell.length_b   1.000
_cell.length_c   1.000
_cell.angle_alpha   90.00
_cell.angle_beta   90.00
_cell.angle_gamma   90.00
#
_symmetry.space_group_name_H-M   'P 1'
#
loop_
_entity.id
_entity.type
_entity.pdbx_description
1 polymer ?
#
loop_
_entity_poly.entity_id
_entity_poly.type
_entity_poly.pdbx_seq_one_letter_code
_entity_poly.pdbx_strand_id
1 'polypeptide(L)' 'MSKRYSAEVKSRIVLEVLQTDRGIGSVAREYDVHPNTVRNWENQFKANAEEVFSKDKTIKNLQRENRGVRFV' A
#
# COMPACT_ATOMS: atom_id res chain seq x y z
N MET A 1 24.46 -2.79 -7.76
CA MET A 1 23.79 -3.43 -6.61
C MET A 1 22.45 -2.73 -6.37
N SER A 2 21.32 -3.42 -6.46
CA SER A 2 20.01 -2.85 -6.07
C SER A 2 19.86 -2.92 -4.55
N LYS A 3 19.77 -1.77 -3.87
CA LYS A 3 19.39 -1.72 -2.45
C LYS A 3 17.99 -2.34 -2.30
N ARG A 4 17.88 -3.45 -1.55
CA ARG A 4 16.61 -4.10 -1.25
C ARG A 4 16.07 -3.53 0.05
N TYR A 5 14.95 -2.80 -0.04
CA TYR A 5 14.23 -2.31 1.13
C TYR A 5 13.20 -3.35 1.57
N SER A 6 13.16 -3.66 2.86
CA SER A 6 12.13 -4.54 3.44
C SER A 6 10.75 -3.87 3.35
N ALA A 7 9.68 -4.68 3.40
CA ALA A 7 8.32 -4.15 3.40
C ALA A 7 8.10 -3.20 4.59
N GLU A 8 8.59 -3.55 5.77
CA GLU A 8 8.51 -2.72 6.98
C GLU A 8 9.11 -1.32 6.78
N VAL A 9 10.31 -1.25 6.20
CA VAL A 9 11.00 0.02 5.96
C VAL A 9 10.24 0.87 4.95
N LYS A 10 9.73 0.27 3.87
CA LYS A 10 8.90 0.99 2.87
C LYS A 10 7.64 1.56 3.51
N SER A 11 6.94 0.76 4.31
CA SER A 11 5.72 1.17 5.01
C SER A 11 6.00 2.35 5.94
N ARG A 12 7.07 2.27 6.75
CA ARG A 12 7.44 3.34 7.68
C ARG A 12 7.72 4.66 6.96
N ILE A 13 8.51 4.61 5.89
CA ILE A 13 8.86 5.79 5.08
C ILE A 13 7.60 6.43 4.48
N VAL A 14 6.71 5.63 3.89
CA VAL A 14 5.48 6.15 3.28
C VAL A 14 4.53 6.72 4.34
N LEU A 15 4.35 6.03 5.46
CA LEU A 15 3.51 6.51 6.55
C LEU A 15 4.01 7.85 7.11
N GLU A 16 5.32 8.02 7.22
CA GLU A 16 5.89 9.27 7.68
C GLU A 16 5.61 10.43 6.73
N VAL A 17 5.77 10.22 5.42
CA VAL A 17 5.41 11.21 4.39
C VAL A 17 3.91 11.56 4.43
N LEU A 18 3.04 10.59 4.74
CA LEU A 18 1.59 10.81 4.78
C LEU A 18 1.09 11.41 6.11
N GLN A 19 1.76 11.13 7.22
CA GLN A 19 1.38 11.58 8.56
C GLN A 19 2.01 12.91 8.95
N THR A 20 3.16 13.25 8.37
CA THR A 20 3.85 14.52 8.65
C THR A 20 3.78 15.45 7.44
N ASP A 21 3.74 16.77 7.68
CA ASP A 21 3.93 17.80 6.64
C ASP A 21 5.36 17.80 6.05
N ARG A 22 6.19 16.77 6.33
CA ARG A 22 7.52 16.64 5.77
C ARG A 22 7.41 16.24 4.30
N GLY A 23 7.98 17.06 3.43
CA GLY A 23 8.04 16.75 2.00
C GLY A 23 8.84 15.48 1.70
N ILE A 24 8.45 14.79 0.63
CA ILE A 24 9.10 13.57 0.11
C ILE A 24 10.61 13.71 0.05
N GLY A 25 11.13 14.86 -0.38
CA GLY A 25 12.57 15.11 -0.51
C GLY A 25 13.34 15.09 0.81
N SER A 26 12.73 15.54 1.90
CA SER A 26 13.35 15.55 3.23
C SER A 26 13.41 14.15 3.81
N VAL A 27 12.30 13.42 3.75
CA VAL A 27 12.22 12.02 4.20
C VAL A 27 13.16 11.14 3.36
N ALA A 28 13.16 11.32 2.04
CA ALA A 28 14.06 10.60 1.14
C ALA A 28 15.54 10.77 1.52
N ARG A 29 15.97 12.00 1.87
CA ARG A 29 17.33 12.27 2.34
C ARG A 29 17.64 11.60 3.67
N GLU A 30 16.73 11.65 4.63
CA GLU A 30 16.91 11.03 5.95
C GLU A 30 17.12 9.52 5.88
N TYR A 31 16.39 8.85 4.99
CA TYR A 31 16.48 7.40 4.79
C TYR A 31 17.47 6.97 3.70
N ASP A 32 18.25 7.90 3.13
CA ASP A 32 19.18 7.67 2.01
C ASP A 32 18.53 6.94 0.81
N VAL A 33 17.30 7.36 0.51
CA VAL A 33 16.45 6.85 -0.57
C VAL A 33 16.27 7.93 -1.62
N HIS A 34 16.17 7.56 -2.89
CA HIS A 34 15.88 8.53 -3.94
C HIS A 34 14.43 9.03 -3.83
N PRO A 35 14.13 10.34 -3.95
CA PRO A 35 12.78 10.89 -3.82
C PRO A 35 11.75 10.22 -4.75
N ASN A 36 12.15 9.89 -5.97
CA ASN A 36 11.29 9.18 -6.93
C ASN A 36 10.89 7.76 -6.44
N THR A 37 11.79 7.09 -5.70
CA THR A 37 11.50 5.78 -5.12
C THR A 37 10.45 5.88 -4.01
N VAL A 38 10.56 6.91 -3.16
CA VAL A 38 9.55 7.18 -2.11
C VAL A 38 8.20 7.49 -2.73
N ARG A 39 8.15 8.34 -3.77
CA ARG A 39 6.92 8.64 -4.52
C ARG A 39 6.29 7.38 -5.13
N ASN A 40 7.10 6.49 -5.68
CA ASN A 40 6.61 5.22 -6.22
C ASN A 40 6.02 4.32 -5.13
N TRP A 41 6.64 4.24 -3.96
CA TRP A 41 6.10 3.48 -2.83
C TRP A 41 4.81 4.09 -2.28
N GLU A 42 4.71 5.42 -2.23
CA GLU A 42 3.49 6.12 -1.83
C GLU A 42 2.32 5.77 -2.76
N ASN A 43 2.54 5.79 -4.08
CA ASN A 43 1.54 5.38 -5.07
C ASN A 43 1.14 3.92 -4.90
N GLN A 44 2.11 3.02 -4.69
CA GLN A 44 1.83 1.60 -4.45
C GLN A 44 1.03 1.40 -3.17
N PHE A 45 1.36 2.10 -2.09
CA PHE A 45 0.64 2.01 -0.83
C PHE A 45 -0.82 2.46 -0.98
N LYS A 46 -1.07 3.59 -1.64
CA LYS A 46 -2.42 4.11 -1.92
C LYS A 46 -3.24 3.14 -2.77
N ALA A 47 -2.65 2.59 -3.84
CA ALA A 47 -3.33 1.63 -4.70
C ALA A 47 -3.69 0.33 -3.95
N ASN A 48 -2.77 -0.20 -3.14
CA ASN A 48 -3.04 -1.38 -2.32
C ASN A 48 -4.09 -1.10 -1.23
N ALA A 49 -4.12 0.11 -0.65
CA ALA A 49 -5.12 0.48 0.34
C ALA A 49 -6.53 0.45 -0.27
N GLU A 50 -6.72 1.00 -1.46
CA GLU A 50 -8.00 0.94 -2.20
C GLU A 50 -8.43 -0.51 -2.48
N GLU A 51 -7.48 -1.36 -2.86
CA GLU A 51 -7.73 -2.78 -3.10
C GLU A 51 -8.17 -3.51 -1.83
N VAL A 52 -7.58 -3.23 -0.66
CA VAL A 52 -7.97 -3.84 0.62
C VAL A 52 -9.44 -3.55 0.95
N PHE A 53 -9.90 -2.31 0.78
CA PHE A 53 -11.30 -1.96 1.01
C PHE A 53 -12.26 -2.48 -0.07
N SER A 54 -11.76 -2.76 -1.27
CA SER A 54 -12.54 -3.32 -2.39
C SER A 54 -12.67 -4.84 -2.31
N LYS A 55 -11.63 -5.55 -1.84
CA LYS A 55 -11.64 -7.01 -1.65
C LYS A 55 -12.74 -7.47 -0.70
N ASP A 56 -13.05 -6.69 0.34
CA ASP A 56 -14.13 -7.01 1.28
C ASP A 56 -15.51 -7.03 0.59
N LYS A 57 -15.71 -6.14 -0.39
CA LYS A 57 -16.93 -6.12 -1.23
C LYS A 57 -16.97 -7.34 -2.15
N THR A 58 -15.85 -7.71 -2.76
CA THR A 58 -15.76 -8.85 -3.68
C THR A 58 -15.98 -10.19 -2.95
N ILE A 59 -15.36 -10.40 -1.79
CA ILE A 59 -15.54 -11.63 -1.00
C ILE A 59 -16.98 -11.75 -0.50
N LYS A 60 -17.59 -10.67 -0.01
CA LYS A 60 -19.01 -10.67 0.39
C LYS A 60 -19.96 -10.99 -0.78
N ASN A 61 -19.63 -10.54 -1.99
CA ASN A 61 -20.42 -10.84 -3.19
C ASN A 61 -20.29 -12.33 -3.58
N LEU A 62 -19.06 -12.85 -3.64
CA LEU A 62 -18.78 -14.26 -3.93
C LEU A 62 -19.38 -15.22 -2.89
N GLN A 63 -19.39 -14.86 -1.60
CA GLN A 63 -20.04 -15.65 -0.56
C GLN A 63 -21.58 -15.65 -0.67
N ARG A 64 -22.17 -14.57 -1.19
CA ARG A 64 -23.62 -14.50 -1.45
C ARG A 64 -24.00 -15.39 -2.62
N GLU A 65 -23.21 -15.39 -3.70
CA GLU A 65 -23.43 -16.25 -4.87
C GLU A 65 -23.29 -17.74 -4.53
N ASN A 66 -22.25 -18.13 -3.78
CA ASN A 66 -22.06 -19.54 -3.37
C ASN A 66 -23.19 -20.09 -2.47
N ARG A 67 -23.93 -19.24 -1.74
CA ARG A 67 -25.10 -19.68 -0.96
C ARG A 67 -26.33 -19.98 -1.83
N GLY A 68 -26.40 -19.44 -3.05
CA GLY A 68 -27.46 -19.73 -4.02
C GLY A 68 -27.26 -21.01 -4.81
N VAL A 69 -26.04 -21.56 -4.84
CA VAL A 69 -25.68 -22.79 -5.57
C VAL A 69 -25.72 -24.02 -4.67
N ARG A 70 -26.24 -23.91 -3.43
CA ARG A 70 -26.50 -25.10 -2.61
C ARG A 70 -27.76 -25.78 -3.14
N PHE A 71 -27.58 -26.58 -4.18
CA PHE A 71 -28.59 -27.50 -4.69
C PHE A 71 -29.05 -28.42 -3.55
N VAL A 72 -30.38 -28.54 -3.46
CA VAL A 72 -31.14 -29.58 -2.76
C VAL A 72 -30.56 -30.97 -2.94
#